data_AF-A0A2V5LCL1-F1
#
_entry.id   AF-A0A2V5LCL1-F1
#
_cell.length_a   1.000
_cell.length_b   1.000
_cell.length_c   1.000
_cell.angle_alpha   90.00
_cell.angle_beta   90.00
_cell.angle_gamma   90.00
#
_symmetry.space_group_name_H-M   'P 1'
#
loop_
_entity.id
_entity.type
_entity.pdbx_description
1 polymer ?
#
loop_
_entity_poly.entity_id
_entity_poly.type
_entity_poly.pdbx_seq_one_letter_code
_entity_poly.pdbx_strand_id
1 'polypeptide(L)'
;MGETLRDILRLTKRGNPKRFPLAIHHAATGRAGVQKTTGWDRSSFGRNSKVLQMTARAVINVAPAKGEDNSTIIIASGKSNNAPEFSPFAAKLNFETMLYAPDEDFDLEGWKEEIGTGREARVTPKDFRELLKRGQEYEKRQLVKILDEEKGVGKTYAYRMIDEAKSRGVLRLNKVTKTYALR
;
A
#
# COMPACT_ATOMS: atom_id res chain seq x y z
N MET A 1 -2.47 -11.41 -22.97
CA MET A 1 -3.49 -11.44 -21.89
C MET A 1 -4.89 -11.01 -22.38
N GLY A 2 -5.02 -9.95 -23.17
CA GLY A 2 -6.34 -9.49 -23.66
C GLY A 2 -7.10 -10.51 -24.51
N GLU A 3 -6.40 -11.15 -25.47
CA GLU A 3 -6.98 -12.21 -26.30
C GLU A 3 -7.40 -13.43 -25.47
N THR A 4 -6.51 -13.91 -24.60
CA THR A 4 -6.79 -15.01 -23.67
C THR A 4 -8.04 -14.77 -22.83
N LEU A 5 -8.20 -13.57 -22.25
CA LEU A 5 -9.40 -13.22 -21.46
C LEU A 5 -10.66 -13.21 -22.33
N ARG A 6 -10.59 -12.66 -23.55
CA ARG A 6 -11.73 -12.67 -24.48
C ARG A 6 -12.14 -14.10 -24.84
N ASP A 7 -11.18 -14.98 -25.10
CA ASP A 7 -11.48 -16.38 -25.39
C ASP A 7 -12.06 -17.12 -24.19
N ILE A 8 -11.53 -16.92 -22.99
CA ILE A 8 -12.13 -17.47 -21.75
C ILE A 8 -13.58 -17.00 -21.63
N LEU A 9 -13.84 -15.69 -21.73
CA LEU A 9 -15.20 -15.15 -21.64
C LEU A 9 -16.14 -15.73 -22.71
N ARG A 10 -15.66 -15.84 -23.95
CA ARG A 10 -16.42 -16.39 -25.08
C ARG A 10 -16.73 -17.86 -24.87
N LEU A 11 -15.74 -18.67 -24.53
CA LEU A 11 -15.89 -20.11 -24.33
C LEU A 11 -16.75 -20.44 -23.11
N THR A 12 -16.56 -19.74 -21.99
CA THR A 12 -17.36 -19.95 -20.77
C THR A 12 -18.85 -19.74 -21.05
N LYS A 13 -19.21 -18.73 -21.85
CA LYS A 13 -20.61 -18.37 -22.12
C LYS A 13 -21.24 -19.11 -23.31
N ARG A 14 -20.45 -19.66 -24.24
CA ARG A 14 -20.94 -20.30 -25.48
C ARG A 14 -21.92 -21.46 -25.23
N GLY A 15 -21.75 -22.23 -24.15
CA GLY A 15 -22.65 -23.34 -23.82
C GLY A 15 -23.78 -23.02 -22.82
N ASN A 16 -23.60 -21.97 -22.03
CA ASN A 16 -24.61 -21.50 -21.08
C ASN A 16 -24.33 -20.01 -20.75
N PRO A 17 -25.18 -19.07 -21.18
CA PRO A 17 -24.95 -17.64 -20.98
C PRO A 17 -25.04 -17.21 -19.50
N LYS A 18 -25.62 -18.05 -18.62
CA LYS A 18 -25.70 -17.80 -17.17
C LYS A 18 -24.39 -18.10 -16.43
N ARG A 19 -23.39 -18.71 -17.09
CA ARG A 19 -22.08 -18.94 -16.46
C ARG A 19 -21.36 -17.62 -16.23
N PHE A 20 -20.86 -17.44 -15.01
CA PHE A 20 -20.11 -16.27 -14.62
C PHE A 20 -18.64 -16.66 -14.34
N PRO A 21 -17.69 -16.28 -15.21
CA PRO A 21 -16.28 -16.52 -14.96
C PRO A 21 -15.79 -15.58 -13.85
N LEU A 22 -15.26 -16.17 -12.78
CA LEU A 22 -14.59 -15.48 -11.69
C LEU A 22 -13.07 -15.57 -11.88
N ALA A 23 -12.39 -14.43 -11.84
CA ALA A 23 -10.93 -14.36 -11.85
C ALA A 23 -10.46 -13.80 -10.50
N ILE A 24 -9.59 -14.55 -9.82
CA ILE A 24 -8.91 -14.11 -8.60
C ILE A 24 -7.54 -13.56 -9.02
N HIS A 25 -7.21 -12.37 -8.56
CA HIS A 25 -6.00 -11.66 -8.99
C HIS A 25 -5.35 -10.90 -7.83
N HIS A 26 -4.02 -10.89 -7.79
CA HIS A 26 -3.28 -10.24 -6.70
C HIS A 26 -3.41 -8.71 -6.74
N ALA A 27 -3.63 -8.14 -5.56
CA ALA A 27 -3.59 -6.71 -5.33
C ALA A 27 -2.16 -6.13 -5.40
N ALA A 28 -2.06 -4.81 -5.48
CA ALA A 28 -0.84 -4.12 -5.08
C ALA A 28 -0.56 -4.33 -3.59
N THR A 29 0.71 -4.51 -3.22
CA THR A 29 1.13 -4.78 -1.84
C THR A 29 1.43 -3.49 -1.07
N GLY A 30 1.49 -3.61 0.26
CA GLY A 30 1.81 -2.51 1.16
C GLY A 30 0.65 -1.54 1.39
N ARG A 31 0.85 -0.59 2.30
CA ARG A 31 -0.18 0.37 2.74
C ARG A 31 -0.77 1.16 1.57
N ALA A 32 0.05 1.60 0.63
CA ALA A 32 -0.39 2.31 -0.57
C ALA A 32 -1.24 1.43 -1.52
N GLY A 33 -1.05 0.11 -1.50
CA GLY A 33 -1.92 -0.82 -2.22
C GLY A 33 -3.26 -0.99 -1.52
N VAL A 34 -3.24 -1.18 -0.20
CA VAL A 34 -4.45 -1.29 0.66
C VAL A 34 -5.30 -0.01 0.58
N GLN A 35 -4.68 1.16 0.51
CA GLN A 35 -5.39 2.44 0.38
C GLN A 35 -6.27 2.49 -0.88
N LYS A 36 -5.86 1.80 -1.95
CA LYS A 36 -6.61 1.70 -3.20
C LYS A 36 -7.76 0.71 -3.14
N THR A 37 -8.08 0.12 -2.00
CA THR A 37 -9.29 -0.71 -1.89
C THR A 37 -10.54 0.13 -2.12
N THR A 38 -10.54 1.39 -1.65
CA THR A 38 -11.67 2.33 -1.77
C THR A 38 -11.23 3.64 -2.45
N GLY A 39 -12.15 4.59 -2.61
CA GLY A 39 -11.84 5.94 -3.12
C GLY A 39 -11.61 6.03 -4.63
N TRP A 40 -10.94 7.10 -5.07
CA TRP A 40 -10.74 7.42 -6.48
C TRP A 40 -9.87 6.39 -7.22
N ASP A 41 -8.85 5.87 -6.55
CA ASP A 41 -7.89 4.93 -7.14
C ASP A 41 -8.35 3.46 -7.10
N ARG A 42 -9.60 3.18 -6.70
CA ARG A 42 -10.12 1.82 -6.49
C ARG A 42 -10.09 0.91 -7.71
N SER A 43 -10.20 1.50 -8.90
CA SER A 43 -10.07 0.79 -10.18
C SER A 43 -8.64 0.35 -10.51
N SER A 44 -7.64 0.84 -9.76
CA SER A 44 -6.22 0.52 -9.91
C SER A 44 -5.68 -0.43 -8.83
N PHE A 45 -6.55 -0.99 -7.99
CA PHE A 45 -6.19 -1.88 -6.88
C PHE A 45 -5.38 -3.12 -7.30
N GLY A 46 -5.81 -3.79 -8.38
CA GLY A 46 -5.13 -4.98 -8.88
C GLY A 46 -3.80 -4.66 -9.56
N ARG A 47 -2.74 -5.42 -9.26
CA ARG A 47 -1.41 -5.23 -9.86
C ARG A 47 -1.43 -5.56 -11.36
N ASN A 48 -0.96 -4.67 -12.24
CA ASN A 48 -0.96 -4.92 -13.70
C ASN A 48 -2.35 -5.32 -14.26
N SER A 49 -3.43 -4.85 -13.62
CA SER A 49 -4.78 -5.36 -13.86
C SER A 49 -5.54 -4.67 -15.00
N LYS A 50 -4.92 -3.76 -15.76
CA LYS A 50 -5.61 -2.94 -16.76
C LYS A 50 -6.49 -3.76 -17.72
N VAL A 51 -5.97 -4.87 -18.21
CA VAL A 51 -6.71 -5.77 -19.12
C VAL A 51 -7.88 -6.46 -18.41
N LEU A 52 -7.69 -6.92 -17.16
CA LEU A 52 -8.74 -7.52 -16.34
C LEU A 52 -9.84 -6.51 -16.01
N GLN A 53 -9.45 -5.30 -15.60
CA GLN A 53 -10.35 -4.20 -15.34
C GLN A 53 -11.15 -3.81 -16.57
N MET A 54 -10.56 -3.84 -17.77
CA MET A 54 -11.30 -3.55 -19.01
C MET A 54 -12.36 -4.62 -19.33
N THR A 55 -12.09 -5.90 -19.07
CA THR A 55 -12.99 -7.01 -19.44
C THR A 55 -14.02 -7.34 -18.37
N ALA A 56 -13.70 -7.14 -17.09
CA ALA A 56 -14.60 -7.41 -15.98
C ALA A 56 -15.81 -6.46 -15.99
N ARG A 57 -17.00 -7.00 -15.71
CA ARG A 57 -18.23 -6.21 -15.53
C ARG A 57 -18.44 -5.76 -14.10
N ALA A 58 -17.87 -6.50 -13.15
CA ALA A 58 -17.84 -6.18 -11.74
C ALA A 58 -16.45 -6.52 -11.20
N VAL A 59 -15.94 -5.71 -10.29
CA VAL A 59 -14.69 -5.94 -9.55
C VAL A 59 -14.97 -5.72 -8.07
N ILE A 60 -14.57 -6.70 -7.26
CA ILE A 60 -14.62 -6.65 -5.81
C ILE A 60 -13.18 -6.58 -5.32
N ASN A 61 -12.84 -5.47 -4.65
CA ASN A 61 -11.56 -5.31 -4.00
C ASN A 61 -11.64 -5.95 -2.61
N VAL A 62 -10.62 -6.72 -2.26
CA VAL A 62 -10.49 -7.38 -0.95
C VAL A 62 -9.10 -7.06 -0.42
N ALA A 63 -9.03 -6.42 0.74
CA ALA A 63 -7.78 -6.09 1.40
C ALA A 63 -7.85 -6.41 2.90
N PRO A 64 -6.72 -6.66 3.55
CA PRO A 64 -6.71 -6.82 4.99
C PRO A 64 -7.04 -5.49 5.68
N ALA A 65 -7.75 -5.56 6.80
CA ALA A 65 -7.97 -4.39 7.65
C ALA A 65 -6.68 -4.01 8.41
N LYS A 66 -5.79 -4.99 8.68
CA LYS A 66 -4.54 -4.83 9.45
C LYS A 66 -3.34 -5.42 8.70
N GLY A 67 -2.16 -4.85 8.87
CA GLY A 67 -0.98 -5.18 8.05
C GLY A 67 -0.49 -6.64 8.09
N GLU A 68 -0.67 -7.32 9.23
CA GLU A 68 -0.18 -8.70 9.45
C GLU A 68 -1.30 -9.69 9.79
N ASP A 69 -2.57 -9.24 9.71
CA ASP A 69 -3.72 -10.03 10.15
C ASP A 69 -4.84 -9.99 9.10
N ASN A 70 -5.18 -11.16 8.59
CA ASN A 70 -6.27 -11.36 7.64
C ASN A 70 -7.59 -11.75 8.33
N SER A 71 -7.64 -11.87 9.66
CA SER A 71 -8.87 -12.19 10.40
C SER A 71 -10.00 -11.21 10.11
N THR A 72 -9.66 -9.98 9.69
CA THR A 72 -10.62 -8.96 9.26
C THR A 72 -10.19 -8.42 7.92
N ILE A 73 -11.12 -8.40 6.97
CA ILE A 73 -10.91 -7.90 5.60
C ILE A 73 -11.88 -6.77 5.29
N ILE A 74 -11.46 -5.84 4.43
CA ILE A 74 -12.30 -4.82 3.84
C ILE A 74 -12.71 -5.28 2.45
N ILE A 75 -14.01 -5.27 2.20
CA ILE A 75 -14.63 -5.61 0.93
C ILE A 75 -15.21 -4.33 0.33
N ALA A 76 -14.84 -4.01 -0.91
CA ALA A 76 -15.26 -2.79 -1.57
C ALA A 76 -15.56 -3.01 -3.06
N SER A 77 -16.45 -2.19 -3.61
CA SER A 77 -16.68 -2.17 -5.05
C SER A 77 -15.51 -1.48 -5.76
N GLY A 78 -14.78 -2.22 -6.59
CA GLY A 78 -13.73 -1.66 -7.45
C GLY A 78 -14.26 -1.18 -8.80
N LYS A 79 -15.38 -1.78 -9.25
CA LYS A 79 -16.08 -1.46 -10.50
C LYS A 79 -17.45 -2.13 -10.51
N SER A 80 -18.48 -1.45 -11.01
CA SER A 80 -19.75 -2.06 -11.41
C SER A 80 -20.30 -1.39 -12.67
N ASN A 81 -20.45 -2.15 -13.76
CA ASN A 81 -20.92 -1.61 -15.04
C ASN A 81 -22.44 -1.66 -15.23
N ASN A 82 -23.14 -2.52 -14.47
CA ASN A 82 -24.54 -2.88 -14.75
C ASN A 82 -25.47 -2.67 -13.55
N ALA A 83 -24.95 -2.13 -12.46
CA ALA A 83 -25.68 -1.90 -11.22
C ALA A 83 -24.97 -0.80 -10.41
N PRO A 84 -25.68 -0.15 -9.48
CA PRO A 84 -25.03 0.69 -8.47
C PRO A 84 -23.89 -0.05 -7.76
N GLU A 85 -22.84 0.68 -7.40
CA GLU A 85 -21.79 0.16 -6.53
C GLU A 85 -22.33 -0.03 -5.12
N PHE A 86 -21.82 -1.04 -4.40
CA PHE A 86 -22.14 -1.23 -2.99
C PHE A 86 -21.15 -0.47 -2.10
N SER A 87 -21.63 -0.01 -0.94
CA SER A 87 -20.79 0.63 0.07
C SER A 87 -19.76 -0.36 0.63
N PRO A 88 -18.50 0.05 0.84
CA PRO A 88 -17.51 -0.83 1.45
C PRO A 88 -17.94 -1.27 2.86
N PHE A 89 -17.52 -2.46 3.27
CA PHE A 89 -17.78 -3.01 4.61
C PHE A 89 -16.64 -3.92 5.04
N ALA A 90 -16.52 -4.14 6.35
CA ALA A 90 -15.59 -5.12 6.91
C ALA A 90 -16.25 -6.49 7.04
N ALA A 91 -15.45 -7.54 6.93
CA ALA A 91 -15.87 -8.89 7.24
C ALA A 91 -14.82 -9.58 8.10
N LYS A 92 -15.29 -10.34 9.10
CA LYS A 92 -14.46 -11.05 10.06
C LYS A 92 -14.51 -12.54 9.80
N LEU A 93 -13.35 -13.18 9.87
CA LEU A 93 -13.17 -14.62 9.72
C LEU A 93 -13.68 -15.32 10.98
N ASN A 94 -14.61 -16.24 10.79
CA ASN A 94 -14.90 -17.26 11.79
C ASN A 94 -13.91 -18.41 11.63
N PHE A 95 -13.01 -18.61 12.60
CA PHE A 95 -11.96 -19.64 12.54
C PHE A 95 -12.47 -21.08 12.62
N GLU A 96 -13.69 -21.32 13.08
CA GLU A 96 -14.29 -22.66 13.12
C GLU A 96 -14.84 -23.06 11.75
N THR A 97 -15.52 -22.13 11.07
CA THR A 97 -16.16 -22.38 9.77
C THR A 97 -15.27 -22.02 8.58
N MET A 98 -14.20 -21.24 8.82
CA MET A 98 -13.34 -20.63 7.80
C MET A 98 -14.10 -19.76 6.78
N LEU A 99 -15.22 -19.16 7.23
CA LEU A 99 -16.03 -18.24 6.44
C LEU A 99 -15.95 -16.82 7.02
N TYR A 100 -15.90 -15.83 6.13
CA TYR A 100 -16.05 -14.43 6.51
C TYR A 100 -17.52 -14.06 6.60
N ALA A 101 -17.89 -13.31 7.63
CA ALA A 101 -19.20 -12.70 7.79
C ALA A 101 -19.04 -11.18 7.99
N PRO A 102 -20.03 -10.35 7.60
CA PRO A 102 -19.99 -8.92 7.85
C PRO A 102 -19.71 -8.59 9.32
N ASP A 103 -18.83 -7.62 9.55
CA ASP A 103 -18.50 -7.09 10.87
C ASP A 103 -19.14 -5.70 10.99
N GLU A 104 -20.34 -5.65 11.59
CA GLU A 104 -21.15 -4.42 11.69
C GLU A 104 -20.55 -3.39 12.67
N ASP A 105 -19.71 -3.84 13.61
CA ASP A 105 -19.10 -3.00 14.64
C ASP A 105 -17.76 -2.38 14.19
N PHE A 106 -17.27 -2.75 13.00
CA PHE A 106 -15.99 -2.27 12.51
C PHE A 106 -16.05 -0.78 12.11
N ASP A 107 -15.15 0.02 12.68
CA ASP A 107 -14.99 1.43 12.32
C ASP A 107 -14.30 1.61 10.96
N LEU A 108 -15.11 1.60 9.90
CA LEU A 108 -14.63 1.73 8.53
C LEU A 108 -14.06 3.13 8.24
N GLU A 109 -14.62 4.19 8.83
CA GLU A 109 -14.14 5.55 8.59
C GLU A 109 -12.81 5.78 9.32
N GLY A 110 -12.70 5.35 10.58
CA GLY A 110 -11.43 5.35 11.30
C GLY A 110 -10.36 4.53 10.59
N TRP A 111 -10.72 3.38 10.00
CA TRP A 111 -9.80 2.62 9.16
C TRP A 111 -9.36 3.41 7.91
N LYS A 112 -10.29 4.03 7.18
CA LYS A 112 -9.96 4.86 5.99
C LYS A 112 -9.07 6.04 6.36
N GLU A 113 -9.32 6.67 7.49
CA GLU A 113 -8.47 7.71 8.04
C GLU A 113 -7.09 7.16 8.38
N GLU A 114 -7.01 6.03 9.08
CA GLU A 114 -5.73 5.40 9.41
C GLU A 114 -4.93 5.11 8.12
N ILE A 115 -5.47 4.29 7.21
CA ILE A 115 -4.78 3.92 5.96
C ILE A 115 -4.49 5.13 5.06
N GLY A 116 -5.34 6.17 5.09
CA GLY A 116 -5.18 7.42 4.35
C GLY A 116 -4.22 8.43 4.97
N THR A 117 -4.06 8.42 6.30
CA THR A 117 -3.15 9.28 7.08
C THR A 117 -1.73 8.75 7.13
N GLY A 118 -1.40 7.78 6.25
CA GLY A 118 -0.04 7.44 5.90
C GLY A 118 0.70 8.61 5.26
N ARG A 119 0.98 9.68 6.01
CA ARG A 119 2.25 10.35 5.87
C ARG A 119 3.27 9.26 6.16
N GLU A 120 3.89 8.71 5.12
CA GLU A 120 5.27 8.24 5.28
C GLU A 120 5.95 9.25 6.20
N ALA A 121 6.57 8.80 7.29
CA ALA A 121 7.36 9.69 8.12
C ALA A 121 8.33 10.40 7.17
N ARG A 122 7.99 11.62 6.75
CA ARG A 122 8.76 12.37 5.77
C ARG A 122 9.96 12.82 6.55
N VAL A 123 11.00 11.99 6.56
CA VAL A 123 12.29 12.39 7.10
C VAL A 123 12.70 13.59 6.29
N THR A 124 12.63 14.76 6.91
CA THR A 124 13.09 15.98 6.27
C THR A 124 14.56 16.20 6.62
N PRO A 125 15.31 16.95 5.80
CA PRO A 125 16.64 17.39 6.17
C PRO A 125 16.74 18.08 7.53
N LYS A 126 15.64 18.63 8.10
CA LYS A 126 15.65 19.25 9.43
C LYS A 126 15.71 18.24 10.56
N ASP A 127 15.17 17.04 10.35
CA ASP A 127 15.03 16.00 11.38
C ASP A 127 16.41 15.52 11.86
N PHE A 128 17.45 15.62 11.02
CA PHE A 128 18.82 15.36 11.41
C PHE A 128 19.27 16.21 12.61
N ARG A 129 18.73 17.41 12.81
CA ARG A 129 19.06 18.26 13.97
C ARG A 129 18.52 17.71 15.29
N GLU A 130 17.43 16.96 15.23
CA GLU A 130 16.82 16.30 16.39
C GLU A 130 17.46 14.94 16.64
N LEU A 131 17.86 14.24 15.56
CA LEU A 131 18.37 12.87 15.61
C LEU A 131 19.87 12.77 15.92
N LEU A 132 20.65 13.81 15.62
CA LEU A 132 22.11 13.77 15.76
C LEU A 132 22.61 14.70 16.86
N LYS A 133 23.67 14.29 17.55
CA LYS A 133 24.35 15.13 18.54
C LYS A 133 25.29 16.12 17.86
N ARG A 134 25.23 17.40 18.24
CA ARG A 134 26.17 18.42 17.74
C ARG A 134 27.61 18.05 18.10
N GLY A 135 28.52 18.21 17.14
CA GLY A 135 29.95 17.90 17.30
C GLY A 135 30.32 16.43 17.13
N GLN A 136 29.35 15.51 17.11
CA GLN A 136 29.60 14.09 16.84
C GLN A 136 29.68 13.82 15.33
N GLU A 137 30.65 13.01 14.92
CA GLU A 137 30.78 12.51 13.56
C GLU A 137 30.15 11.11 13.44
N TYR A 138 29.47 10.87 12.32
CA TYR A 138 28.77 9.63 12.02
C TYR A 138 29.18 9.12 10.64
N GLU A 139 29.42 7.82 10.51
CA GLU A 139 29.53 7.20 9.19
C GLU A 139 28.18 7.21 8.46
N LYS A 140 28.20 7.21 7.13
CA LYS A 140 26.97 7.18 6.32
C LYS A 140 26.07 5.97 6.67
N ARG A 141 26.68 4.82 7.00
CA ARG A 141 25.96 3.61 7.42
C ARG A 141 25.28 3.76 8.79
N GLN A 142 25.92 4.46 9.72
CA GLN A 142 25.35 4.75 11.03
C GLN A 142 24.15 5.69 10.91
N LEU A 143 24.24 6.70 10.04
CA LEU A 143 23.09 7.58 9.75
C LEU A 143 21.91 6.83 9.16
N VAL A 144 22.15 5.90 8.23
CA VAL A 144 21.09 5.04 7.69
C VAL A 144 20.46 4.20 8.78
N LYS A 145 21.26 3.61 9.67
CA LYS A 145 20.77 2.82 10.79
C LYS A 145 19.91 3.65 11.76
N ILE A 146 20.36 4.86 12.12
CA ILE A 146 19.58 5.78 12.96
C ILE A 146 18.25 6.13 12.30
N LEU A 147 18.22 6.41 11.00
CA LEU A 147 16.99 6.71 10.28
C LEU A 147 16.03 5.51 10.19
N ASP A 148 16.57 4.31 10.06
CA ASP A 148 15.79 3.07 10.08
C ASP A 148 15.18 2.84 11.48
N GLU A 149 15.99 2.95 12.54
CA GLU A 149 15.56 2.72 13.93
C GLU A 149 14.58 3.79 14.45
N GLU A 150 14.85 5.07 14.19
CA GLU A 150 14.08 6.19 14.75
C GLU A 150 12.88 6.59 13.90
N LYS A 151 12.91 6.31 12.59
CA LYS A 151 11.91 6.79 11.63
C LYS A 151 11.37 5.69 10.70
N GLY A 152 11.88 4.46 10.76
CA GLY A 152 11.38 3.33 9.98
C GLY A 152 11.56 3.48 8.47
N VAL A 153 12.58 4.23 8.02
CA VAL A 153 12.77 4.49 6.58
C VAL A 153 13.71 3.50 5.90
N GLY A 154 13.32 3.03 4.72
CA GLY A 154 14.13 2.11 3.93
C GLY A 154 15.48 2.70 3.47
N LYS A 155 16.49 1.83 3.33
CA LYS A 155 17.90 2.20 3.03
C LYS A 155 18.07 3.17 1.86
N THR A 156 17.39 2.93 0.73
CA THR A 156 17.50 3.78 -0.46
C THR A 156 17.00 5.20 -0.18
N TYR A 157 15.91 5.34 0.56
CA TYR A 157 15.35 6.63 0.95
C TYR A 157 16.28 7.34 1.95
N ALA A 158 16.79 6.60 2.94
CA ALA A 158 17.75 7.13 3.91
C ALA A 158 19.02 7.71 3.25
N TYR A 159 19.61 7.00 2.28
CA TYR A 159 20.76 7.51 1.53
C TYR A 159 20.45 8.81 0.79
N ARG A 160 19.30 8.87 0.11
CA ARG A 160 18.84 10.08 -0.58
C ARG A 160 18.68 11.26 0.38
N MET A 161 18.14 11.02 1.57
CA MET A 161 17.95 12.07 2.59
C MET A 161 19.26 12.58 3.18
N ILE A 162 20.25 11.70 3.36
CA ILE A 162 21.59 12.13 3.80
C ILE A 162 22.24 13.05 2.73
N ASP A 163 22.13 12.67 1.45
CA ASP A 163 22.71 13.46 0.36
C ASP A 163 21.97 14.80 0.18
N GLU A 164 20.66 14.84 0.38
CA GLU A 164 19.87 16.07 0.39
C GLU A 164 20.17 16.95 1.61
N ALA A 165 20.33 16.38 2.79
CA ALA A 165 20.71 17.13 3.99
C ALA A 165 22.11 17.74 3.88
N LYS A 166 23.02 17.05 3.18
CA LYS A 166 24.33 17.60 2.81
C LYS A 166 24.18 18.75 1.81
N SER A 167 23.40 18.58 0.74
CA SER A 167 23.25 19.64 -0.29
C SER A 167 22.59 20.90 0.28
N ARG A 168 21.66 20.75 1.21
CA ARG A 168 21.02 21.86 1.95
C ARG A 168 21.85 22.41 3.10
N GLY A 169 23.06 21.90 3.32
CA GLY A 169 24.00 22.39 4.34
C GLY A 169 23.61 22.09 5.78
N VAL A 170 22.70 21.15 6.03
CA VAL A 170 22.38 20.68 7.39
C VAL A 170 23.47 19.72 7.90
N LEU A 171 23.99 18.87 7.01
CA LEU A 171 25.12 18.01 7.30
C LEU A 171 26.38 18.55 6.60
N ARG A 172 27.51 18.49 7.30
CA ARG A 172 28.85 18.67 6.73
C ARG A 172 29.52 17.31 6.54
N LEU A 173 30.19 17.12 5.41
CA LEU A 173 31.00 15.94 5.13
C LEU A 173 32.47 16.26 5.45
N ASN A 174 33.05 15.51 6.39
CA ASN A 174 34.49 15.48 6.56
C ASN A 174 35.09 14.60 5.45
N LYS A 175 35.84 15.21 4.52
CA LYS A 175 36.38 14.50 3.35
C LYS A 175 37.51 13.53 3.71
N VAL A 176 38.17 13.73 4.85
CA VAL A 176 39.31 12.91 5.29
C VAL A 176 38.82 11.61 5.92
N THR A 177 37.91 11.71 6.88
CA THR A 177 37.35 10.56 7.61
C THR A 177 36.12 9.96 6.92
N LYS A 178 35.58 10.62 5.89
CA LYS A 178 34.34 10.24 5.17
C LYS A 178 33.11 10.15 6.08
N THR A 179 33.11 10.92 7.16
CA THR A 179 32.02 11.01 8.14
C THR A 179 31.19 12.27 7.94
N TYR A 180 29.98 12.25 8.47
CA TYR A 180 29.01 13.33 8.43
C TYR A 180 28.78 13.84 9.84
N ALA A 181 28.67 15.16 9.99
CA ALA A 181 28.30 15.79 11.25
C ALA A 181 27.25 16.87 11.00
N LEU A 182 26.50 17.23 12.03
CA LEU A 182 25.69 18.44 11.98
C LEU A 182 26.57 19.66 11.74
N ARG A 183 26.09 20.55 10.88
CA ARG A 183 26.68 21.88 10.68
C ARG A 183 26.27 22.84 11.80
#